data_AF-A0A5E4LL66-F1
#
_entry.id   AF-A0A5E4LL66-F1
#
_cell.length_a   1.000
_cell.length_b   1.000
_cell.length_c   1.000
_cell.angle_alpha   90.00
_cell.angle_beta   90.00
_cell.angle_gamma   90.00
#
_symmetry.space_group_name_H-M   'P 1'
#
loop_
_entity.id
_entity.type
_entity.pdbx_description
1 polymer ?
#
loop_
_entity_poly.entity_id
_entity_poly.type
_entity_poly.pdbx_seq_one_letter_code
_entity_poly.pdbx_strand_id
1 'polypeptide(L)'
;MAGIKNEEINLVDEGFEELGTTKTGQPAGGSSSGSGGSGSQGGAGQPGARPDFRVVQPDRDKNGNVVYVNVGAMWKNVSKSGNEFYTLRIGQLKLLVFPNNK
;
A
#
# COMPACT_ATOMS: atom_id res chain seq x y z
N MET A 1 8.05 30.06 40.39
CA MET A 1 8.71 29.75 39.10
C MET A 1 8.96 28.25 39.07
N ALA A 2 8.19 27.48 38.31
CA ALA A 2 8.37 26.04 38.17
C ALA A 2 9.32 25.78 37.00
N GLY A 3 10.46 25.15 37.27
CA GLY A 3 11.47 24.78 36.27
C GLY A 3 11.00 23.60 35.44
N ILE A 4 11.05 23.75 34.11
CA ILE A 4 10.82 22.68 33.15
C ILE A 4 12.09 21.82 33.14
N LYS A 5 11.95 20.53 33.49
CA LYS A 5 13.02 19.54 33.37
C LYS A 5 13.01 19.03 31.92
N ASN A 6 14.14 19.18 31.24
CA ASN A 6 14.36 18.56 29.93
C ASN A 6 14.65 17.08 30.15
N GLU A 7 13.68 16.23 29.83
CA GLU A 7 13.90 14.78 29.71
C GLU A 7 14.36 14.50 28.27
N GLU A 8 15.62 14.11 28.11
CA GLU A 8 16.15 13.59 26.85
C GLU A 8 15.50 12.23 26.56
N ILE A 9 14.74 12.18 25.46
CA ILE A 9 14.18 10.95 24.92
C ILE A 9 15.30 10.21 24.19
N ASN A 10 15.86 9.17 24.80
CA ASN A 10 16.75 8.24 24.13
C ASN A 10 15.96 7.39 23.13
N LEU A 11 16.02 7.74 21.84
CA LEU A 11 15.40 7.01 20.72
C LEU A 11 16.18 5.73 20.31
N VAL A 12 16.80 5.04 21.26
CA VAL A 12 17.70 3.91 20.97
C VAL A 12 17.13 2.59 21.49
N ASP A 13 15.84 2.30 21.25
CA ASP A 13 15.34 0.92 21.40
C ASP A 13 13.92 0.73 20.81
N GLU A 14 13.76 0.79 19.49
CA GLU A 14 12.64 0.09 18.84
C GLU A 14 13.16 -0.66 17.61
N GLY A 15 13.33 -1.98 17.81
CA GLY A 15 13.91 -2.94 16.90
C GLY A 15 13.41 -2.83 15.46
N PHE A 16 14.31 -2.40 14.59
CA PHE A 16 14.22 -2.60 13.16
C PHE A 16 15.18 -3.74 12.81
N GLU A 17 14.67 -4.96 12.70
CA GLU A 17 15.46 -6.07 12.15
C GLU A 17 15.62 -5.89 10.64
N GLU A 18 16.84 -5.54 10.24
CA GLU A 18 17.29 -5.48 8.86
C GLU A 18 17.45 -6.90 8.31
N LEU A 19 16.42 -7.43 7.65
CA LEU A 19 16.53 -8.69 6.92
C LEU A 19 17.34 -8.50 5.62
N GLY A 20 18.65 -8.64 5.77
CA GLY A 20 19.50 -9.46 4.90
C GLY A 20 19.52 -9.13 3.40
N THR A 21 20.50 -8.33 2.99
CA THR A 21 21.07 -8.38 1.64
C THR A 21 21.86 -9.68 1.43
N THR A 22 21.33 -10.61 0.63
CA THR A 22 22.13 -11.73 0.06
C THR A 22 21.73 -12.08 -1.38
N LYS A 23 22.52 -11.55 -2.32
CA LYS A 23 23.13 -12.19 -3.51
C LYS A 23 22.51 -13.49 -4.12
N THR A 24 22.23 -13.39 -5.43
CA THR A 24 22.43 -14.39 -6.54
C THR A 24 21.92 -15.83 -6.42
N GLY A 25 21.12 -16.25 -7.41
CA GLY A 25 21.06 -17.65 -7.87
C GLY A 25 19.67 -18.18 -8.22
N GLN A 26 19.40 -18.40 -9.52
CA GLN A 26 18.31 -19.25 -10.05
C GLN A 26 18.43 -20.71 -9.53
N PRO A 27 17.34 -21.50 -9.44
CA PRO A 27 16.83 -22.22 -10.61
C PRO A 27 15.29 -22.49 -10.63
N ALA A 28 14.89 -23.30 -11.61
CA ALA A 28 13.55 -23.53 -12.17
C ALA A 28 12.59 -24.45 -11.38
N GLY A 29 11.30 -24.32 -11.71
CA GLY A 29 10.36 -25.44 -11.87
C GLY A 29 9.58 -25.88 -10.62
N GLY A 30 8.25 -25.79 -10.67
CA GLY A 30 7.38 -26.45 -9.69
C GLY A 30 5.96 -25.90 -9.62
N SER A 31 5.09 -26.42 -10.48
CA SER A 31 3.64 -26.28 -10.40
C SER A 31 3.10 -27.00 -9.16
N SER A 32 2.36 -26.28 -8.31
CA SER A 32 1.47 -26.87 -7.30
C SER A 32 0.12 -26.17 -7.31
N SER A 33 -0.89 -26.95 -7.69
CA SER A 33 -2.31 -26.76 -7.45
C SER A 33 -2.62 -26.39 -6.00
N GLY A 34 -3.51 -25.41 -5.78
CA GLY A 34 -4.03 -25.05 -4.47
C GLY A 34 -5.41 -24.39 -4.59
N SER A 35 -6.43 -25.19 -4.34
CA SER A 35 -7.83 -24.82 -4.15
C SER A 35 -8.04 -24.18 -2.76
N GLY A 36 -8.96 -23.23 -2.67
CA GLY A 36 -9.72 -22.95 -1.44
C GLY A 36 -9.37 -21.65 -0.70
N GLY A 37 -10.42 -20.97 -0.24
CA GLY A 37 -10.30 -20.06 0.91
C GLY A 37 -10.85 -18.65 0.68
N SER A 38 -12.18 -18.51 0.82
CA SER A 38 -12.81 -17.24 1.19
C SER A 38 -12.16 -16.69 2.46
N GLY A 39 -11.50 -15.55 2.32
CA GLY A 39 -10.81 -14.86 3.39
C GLY A 39 -10.55 -13.43 2.96
N SER A 40 -11.61 -12.61 2.96
CA SER A 40 -11.51 -11.16 2.80
C SER A 40 -10.83 -10.58 4.04
N GLN A 41 -9.51 -10.78 4.13
CA GLN A 41 -8.67 -10.26 5.19
C GLN A 41 -8.14 -8.91 4.74
N GLY A 42 -8.79 -7.85 5.21
CA GLY A 42 -8.40 -6.46 5.01
C GLY A 42 -7.03 -6.20 5.63
N GLY A 43 -5.99 -6.42 4.84
CA GLY A 43 -4.62 -6.06 5.15
C GLY A 43 -4.21 -4.90 4.25
N ALA A 44 -4.05 -3.73 4.83
CA ALA A 44 -3.53 -2.55 4.16
C ALA A 44 -2.22 -2.88 3.44
N GLY A 45 -2.29 -2.99 2.11
CA GLY A 45 -1.11 -3.05 1.26
C GLY A 45 -0.21 -4.26 1.50
N GLN A 46 -0.76 -5.46 1.73
CA GLN A 46 0.04 -6.67 1.51
C GLN A 46 0.63 -6.61 0.09
N PRO A 47 1.97 -6.72 -0.08
CA PRO A 47 2.58 -6.84 -1.39
C PRO A 47 2.00 -8.07 -2.10
N GLY A 48 1.00 -7.87 -2.96
CA GLY A 48 0.25 -8.95 -3.61
C GLY A 48 -1.27 -8.76 -3.66
N ALA A 49 -1.86 -7.89 -2.83
CA ALA A 49 -3.30 -7.63 -2.88
C ALA A 49 -3.67 -6.83 -4.14
N ARG A 50 -4.58 -7.38 -4.97
CA ARG A 50 -5.11 -6.70 -6.15
C ARG A 50 -5.88 -5.43 -5.72
N PRO A 51 -5.71 -4.29 -6.40
CA PRO A 51 -6.46 -3.10 -6.09
C PRO A 51 -7.94 -3.24 -6.46
N ASP A 52 -8.80 -2.62 -5.64
CA ASP A 52 -10.24 -2.51 -5.89
C ASP A 52 -10.54 -1.54 -7.05
N PHE A 53 -9.80 -0.42 -7.09
CA PHE A 53 -9.96 0.58 -8.14
C PHE A 53 -8.64 0.93 -8.79
N ARG A 54 -8.68 1.19 -10.10
CA ARG A 54 -7.57 1.78 -10.85
C ARG A 54 -7.83 3.26 -11.05
N VAL A 55 -6.79 4.06 -10.89
CA VAL A 55 -6.83 5.50 -11.19
C VAL A 55 -6.23 5.69 -12.57
N VAL A 56 -7.00 6.31 -13.44
CA VAL A 56 -6.61 6.56 -14.83
C VAL A 56 -6.63 8.05 -15.12
N GLN A 57 -5.75 8.48 -16.01
CA GLN A 57 -5.69 9.85 -16.52
C GLN A 57 -5.84 9.83 -18.05
N PRO A 58 -6.64 10.73 -18.65
CA PRO A 58 -6.69 10.88 -20.08
C PRO A 58 -5.36 11.44 -20.61
N ASP A 59 -4.88 10.85 -21.69
CA ASP A 59 -3.71 11.26 -22.47
C ASP A 59 -4.06 11.22 -23.97
N ARG A 60 -3.22 11.79 -24.82
CA ARG A 60 -3.38 11.75 -26.27
C ARG A 60 -2.36 10.80 -26.89
N ASP A 61 -2.84 9.86 -27.70
CA ASP A 61 -1.96 9.05 -28.52
C ASP A 61 -1.37 9.88 -29.68
N LYS A 62 -0.46 9.27 -30.46
CA LYS A 62 0.20 9.91 -31.61
C LYS A 62 -0.77 10.35 -32.71
N ASN A 63 -1.99 9.81 -32.72
CA ASN A 63 -3.04 10.10 -33.69
C ASN A 63 -4.05 11.13 -33.17
N GLY A 64 -3.86 11.63 -31.93
CA GLY A 64 -4.75 12.59 -31.28
C GLY A 64 -5.96 11.97 -30.60
N ASN A 65 -6.08 10.64 -30.52
CA ASN A 65 -7.16 9.97 -29.80
C ASN A 65 -6.93 10.03 -28.29
N VAL A 66 -8.02 10.12 -27.53
CA VAL A 66 -7.95 10.06 -26.07
C VAL A 66 -7.75 8.61 -25.63
N VAL A 67 -6.67 8.36 -24.88
CA VAL A 67 -6.37 7.09 -24.24
C VAL A 67 -6.33 7.28 -22.73
N TYR A 68 -6.72 6.25 -21.98
CA TYR A 68 -6.68 6.29 -20.51
C TYR A 68 -5.45 5.54 -20.00
N VAL A 69 -4.51 6.28 -19.42
CA VAL A 69 -3.27 5.73 -18.88
C VAL A 69 -3.46 5.43 -17.40
N ASN A 70 -3.02 4.26 -16.96
CA ASN A 70 -3.03 3.90 -15.54
C ASN A 70 -1.94 4.69 -14.79
N VAL A 71 -2.36 5.54 -13.84
CA VAL A 71 -1.46 6.38 -13.04
C VAL A 71 -1.38 5.95 -11.58
N GLY A 72 -2.27 5.07 -11.15
CA GLY A 72 -2.36 4.69 -9.75
C GLY A 72 -3.47 3.70 -9.45
N ALA A 73 -3.65 3.42 -8.17
CA ALA A 73 -4.64 2.47 -7.71
C ALA A 73 -5.10 2.77 -6.29
N MET A 74 -6.29 2.27 -5.95
CA MET A 74 -6.86 2.36 -4.61
C MET A 74 -7.18 0.98 -4.05
N TRP A 75 -6.92 0.82 -2.77
CA TRP A 75 -7.23 -0.37 -1.99
C TRP A 75 -8.21 0.01 -0.89
N LYS A 76 -9.34 -0.69 -0.82
CA LYS A 76 -10.31 -0.58 0.26
C LYS A 76 -9.73 -1.20 1.52
N ASN A 77 -9.95 -0.52 2.64
CA ASN A 77 -9.54 -0.95 3.96
C ASN A 77 -10.66 -0.66 4.96
N VAL A 78 -10.61 -1.37 6.08
CA VAL A 78 -11.53 -1.18 7.21
C VAL A 78 -10.67 -0.96 8.45
N SER A 79 -10.95 0.11 9.20
CA SER A 79 -10.23 0.41 10.43
C SER A 79 -10.60 -0.59 11.54
N LYS A 80 -9.84 -0.60 12.63
CA LYS A 80 -10.17 -1.41 13.82
C LYS A 80 -11.57 -1.08 14.39
N SER A 81 -12.02 0.16 14.20
CA SER A 81 -13.34 0.63 14.64
C SER A 81 -14.46 0.34 13.63
N GLY A 82 -14.15 -0.31 12.50
CA GLY A 82 -15.13 -0.63 11.45
C GLY A 82 -15.33 0.48 10.40
N ASN A 83 -14.57 1.58 10.45
CA ASN A 83 -14.72 2.67 9.49
C ASN A 83 -14.02 2.33 8.18
N GLU A 84 -14.72 2.51 7.05
CA GLU A 84 -14.14 2.32 5.73
C GLU A 84 -13.20 3.47 5.35
N PHE A 85 -12.05 3.12 4.80
CA PHE A 85 -11.12 4.08 4.19
C PHE A 85 -10.40 3.42 3.01
N TYR A 86 -9.76 4.25 2.19
CA TYR A 86 -9.02 3.79 1.03
C TYR A 86 -7.58 4.26 1.14
N THR A 87 -6.66 3.40 0.69
CA THR A 87 -5.28 3.79 0.43
C THR A 87 -5.16 4.07 -1.05
N LEU A 88 -4.81 5.30 -1.43
CA LEU A 88 -4.54 5.68 -2.81
C LEU A 88 -3.02 5.75 -3.03
N ARG A 89 -2.51 5.08 -4.08
CA ARG A 89 -1.13 5.22 -4.52
C ARG A 89 -1.07 5.76 -5.94
N ILE A 90 -0.30 6.84 -6.15
CA ILE A 90 -0.05 7.45 -7.45
C ILE A 90 1.45 7.72 -7.53
N GLY A 91 2.16 6.97 -8.39
CA GLY A 91 3.63 6.98 -8.40
C GLY A 91 4.22 6.68 -7.01
N GLN A 92 5.00 7.62 -6.48
CA GLN A 92 5.60 7.53 -5.14
C GLN A 92 4.70 8.07 -4.02
N LEU A 93 3.58 8.72 -4.35
CA LEU A 93 2.66 9.27 -3.36
C LEU A 93 1.75 8.18 -2.80
N LYS A 94 1.56 8.19 -1.48
CA LYS A 94 0.60 7.34 -0.76
C LYS A 94 -0.31 8.24 0.08
N LEU A 95 -1.60 8.19 -0.22
CA LEU A 95 -2.61 9.04 0.40
C LEU A 95 -3.67 8.19 1.11
N LEU A 96 -4.19 8.72 2.20
CA LEU A 96 -5.33 8.15 2.92
C LEU A 96 -6.59 8.89 2.47
N VAL A 97 -7.58 8.15 2.01
CA VAL A 97 -8.81 8.69 1.41
C VAL A 97 -10.01 8.19 2.21
N PHE A 98 -10.90 9.10 2.57
CA PHE A 98 -12.11 8.80 3.32
C PHE A 98 -13.36 9.07 2.47
N PRO A 99 -14.42 8.25 2.60
CA PRO A 99 -15.70 8.52 1.97
C PRO A 99 -16.22 9.91 2.36
N ASN A 100 -16.74 10.66 1.37
CA ASN A 100 -17.35 11.95 1.59
C ASN A 100 -18.85 11.77 1.85
N ASN A 101 -19.25 11.68 3.12
CA ASN A 101 -20.64 11.44 3.54
C ASN A 101 -21.43 12.74 3.78
N LYS A 102 -21.17 13.79 2.98
CA LYS A 102 -21.89 15.06 3.08
C LYS A 102 -23.35 14.94 2.70
#